data_AF-A0A845GAF4-F1
#
_entry.id   AF-A0A845GAF4-F1
#
_cell.length_a   1.000
_cell.length_b   1.000
_cell.length_c   1.000
_cell.angle_alpha   90.00
_cell.angle_beta   90.00
_cell.angle_gamma   90.00
#
_symmetry.space_group_name_H-M   'P 1'
#
loop_
_entity.id
_entity.type
_entity.pdbx_description
1 polymer ?
#
loop_
_entity_poly.entity_id
_entity_poly.type
_entity_poly.pdbx_seq_one_letter_code
_entity_poly.pdbx_strand_id
1 'polypeptide(L)'
;MRLAAKLTRIGISLALATALALLSVHVEQVGPEVAEYGNLCGPNAASPCYKPVLKGGFPAAYLFDAPGISVERQLSFGEDRLFAGALMLDIAFYFAIVLLVAQLRHARWW
;
A
#
# COMPACT_ATOMS: atom_id res chain seq x y z
N MET A 1 -8.20 -14.17 33.24
CA MET A 1 -8.83 -14.65 31.98
C MET A 1 -9.31 -13.55 31.03
N ARG A 2 -10.02 -12.50 31.50
CA ARG A 2 -10.57 -11.44 30.60
C ARG A 2 -9.52 -10.60 29.85
N LEU A 3 -8.34 -10.36 30.44
CA LEU A 3 -7.27 -9.58 29.81
C LEU A 3 -6.62 -10.33 28.63
N ALA A 4 -6.32 -11.61 28.81
CA ALA A 4 -5.76 -12.47 27.77
C ALA A 4 -6.68 -12.52 26.53
N ALA A 5 -7.99 -12.74 26.73
CA ALA A 5 -8.95 -12.75 25.63
C ALA A 5 -9.04 -11.41 24.87
N LYS A 6 -8.88 -10.28 25.56
CA LYS A 6 -8.83 -8.95 24.91
C LYS A 6 -7.55 -8.77 24.10
N LEU A 7 -6.40 -9.15 24.67
CA LEU A 7 -5.10 -9.09 23.99
C LEU A 7 -5.07 -9.98 22.75
N THR A 8 -5.61 -11.19 22.83
CA THR A 8 -5.71 -12.10 21.68
C THR A 8 -6.56 -11.49 20.56
N ARG A 9 -7.70 -10.86 20.90
CA ARG A 9 -8.54 -10.17 19.89
C ARG A 9 -7.80 -9.03 19.22
N ILE A 10 -7.12 -8.18 19.99
CA ILE A 10 -6.32 -7.07 19.45
C ILE A 10 -5.22 -7.59 18.52
N GLY A 11 -4.50 -8.64 18.94
CA GLY A 11 -3.45 -9.27 18.13
C GLY A 11 -3.98 -9.81 16.80
N ILE A 12 -5.13 -10.49 16.82
CA ILE A 12 -5.78 -10.98 15.59
C ILE A 12 -6.21 -9.82 14.68
N SER A 13 -6.81 -8.77 15.26
CA SER A 13 -7.21 -7.59 14.49
C SER A 13 -6.02 -6.89 13.85
N LEU A 14 -4.90 -6.79 14.55
CA LEU A 14 -3.66 -6.21 14.02
C LEU A 14 -3.09 -7.06 12.88
N ALA A 15 -2.99 -8.37 13.07
CA ALA A 15 -2.51 -9.27 12.02
C ALA A 15 -3.37 -9.19 10.75
N LEU A 16 -4.69 -9.15 10.92
CA LEU A 16 -5.62 -9.01 9.80
C LEU A 16 -5.48 -7.65 9.10
N ALA A 17 -5.34 -6.56 9.86
CA ALA A 17 -5.15 -5.22 9.32
C ALA A 17 -3.84 -5.10 8.53
N THR A 18 -2.74 -5.67 9.05
CA THR A 18 -1.47 -5.71 8.34
C THR A 18 -1.57 -6.51 7.05
N ALA A 19 -2.24 -7.67 7.08
CA ALA A 19 -2.47 -8.46 5.86
C ALA A 19 -3.28 -7.68 4.82
N LEU A 20 -4.35 -7.01 5.23
CA LEU A 20 -5.17 -6.17 4.34
C LEU A 20 -4.37 -5.01 3.75
N ALA A 21 -3.57 -4.32 4.57
CA ALA A 21 -2.70 -3.25 4.12
C ALA A 21 -1.70 -3.77 3.08
N LEU A 22 -1.02 -4.89 3.32
CA LEU A 22 -0.06 -5.45 2.36
C LEU A 22 -0.74 -5.92 1.05
N LEU A 23 -1.93 -6.51 1.14
CA LEU A 23 -2.72 -6.93 -0.01
C LEU A 23 -3.22 -5.74 -0.84
N SER A 24 -3.40 -4.56 -0.23
CA SER A 24 -3.88 -3.36 -0.92
C SER A 24 -2.88 -2.79 -1.93
N VAL A 25 -1.65 -3.32 -2.00
CA VAL A 25 -0.70 -3.05 -3.09
C VAL A 25 -1.28 -3.31 -4.47
N HIS A 26 -2.19 -4.29 -4.60
CA HIS A 26 -2.87 -4.62 -5.86
C HIS A 26 -3.90 -3.56 -6.27
N VAL A 27 -4.21 -2.61 -5.39
CA VAL A 27 -4.95 -1.40 -5.76
C VAL A 27 -3.95 -0.46 -6.41
N GLU A 28 -3.75 -0.70 -7.70
CA GLU A 28 -2.83 0.08 -8.53
C GLU A 28 -3.44 1.44 -8.88
N GLN A 29 -2.65 2.49 -8.71
CA GLN A 29 -3.01 3.86 -8.98
C GLN A 29 -1.94 4.50 -9.85
N VAL A 30 -2.37 5.09 -10.97
CA VAL A 30 -1.50 5.91 -11.82
C VAL A 30 -1.71 7.36 -11.41
N GLY A 31 -0.74 7.91 -10.68
CA GLY A 31 -0.81 9.28 -10.15
C GLY A 31 -0.36 10.34 -11.16
N PRO A 32 -0.53 11.65 -10.83
CA PRO A 32 -0.01 12.75 -11.64
C PRO A 32 1.52 12.88 -11.59
N GLU A 33 2.16 12.20 -10.64
CA GLU A 33 3.61 12.16 -10.53
C GLU A 33 4.19 11.38 -11.73
N VAL A 34 5.09 12.05 -12.43
CA VAL A 34 5.84 11.48 -13.55
C VAL A 34 7.27 11.21 -13.12
N ALA A 35 7.83 10.12 -13.61
CA ALA A 35 9.26 9.85 -13.47
C ALA A 35 9.90 9.65 -14.85
N GLU A 36 11.23 9.76 -14.87
CA GLU A 36 12.03 9.58 -16.07
C GLU A 36 12.30 8.09 -16.28
N TYR A 37 11.77 7.52 -17.36
CA TYR A 37 11.88 6.10 -17.73
C TYR A 37 12.96 5.85 -18.82
N GLY A 38 13.73 6.86 -19.21
CA GLY A 38 14.80 6.74 -20.21
C GLY A 38 14.95 7.98 -21.08
N ASN A 39 15.64 7.85 -22.22
CA ASN A 39 15.97 8.97 -23.13
C ASN A 39 15.66 8.69 -24.63
N LEU A 40 14.96 7.60 -24.93
CA LEU A 40 14.73 7.10 -26.30
C LEU A 40 13.36 7.46 -26.89
N CYS A 41 12.55 8.28 -26.20
CA CYS A 41 11.17 8.55 -26.60
C CYS A 41 11.02 9.80 -27.47
N GLY A 42 12.05 10.64 -27.53
CA GLY A 42 12.09 11.82 -28.38
C GLY A 42 12.79 11.58 -29.72
N PRO A 43 12.76 12.57 -30.63
CA PRO A 43 13.40 12.46 -31.95
C PRO A 43 14.93 12.33 -31.89
N ASN A 44 15.52 12.49 -30.70
CA ASN A 44 16.94 12.43 -30.43
C ASN A 44 17.13 11.60 -29.16
N ALA A 45 18.16 10.75 -29.12
CA ALA A 45 18.51 9.88 -27.96
C ALA A 45 18.93 10.63 -26.67
N ALA A 46 18.76 11.94 -26.63
CA ALA A 46 19.04 12.81 -25.48
C ALA A 46 17.75 13.36 -24.82
N SER A 47 16.57 13.01 -25.33
CA SER A 47 15.30 13.58 -24.85
C SER A 47 14.71 12.71 -23.74
N PRO A 48 14.58 13.21 -22.49
CA PRO A 48 14.07 12.40 -21.39
C PRO A 48 12.61 11.99 -21.61
N CYS A 49 12.32 10.74 -21.24
CA CYS A 49 11.03 10.09 -21.33
C CYS A 49 10.30 10.20 -20.00
N TYR A 50 9.30 11.05 -19.90
CA TYR A 50 8.46 11.11 -18.71
C TYR A 50 7.23 10.22 -18.88
N LYS A 51 7.01 9.31 -17.92
CA LYS A 51 5.77 8.53 -17.82
C LYS A 51 5.23 8.63 -16.40
N PRO A 52 3.91 8.53 -16.22
CA PRO A 52 3.30 8.43 -14.89
C PRO A 52 3.84 7.22 -14.12
N VAL A 53 4.13 7.40 -12.83
CA VAL A 53 4.64 6.33 -11.96
C VAL A 53 3.48 5.42 -11.54
N LEU A 54 3.69 4.10 -11.65
CA LEU A 54 2.77 3.12 -11.07
C LEU A 54 2.95 3.08 -9.55
N LYS A 55 1.84 3.18 -8.83
CA LYS A 55 1.82 3.15 -7.37
C LYS A 55 0.85 2.10 -6.87
N GLY A 56 1.15 1.51 -5.73
CA GLY A 56 0.29 0.54 -5.05
C GLY A 56 0.08 0.89 -3.58
N GLY A 57 -1.10 0.52 -3.09
CA GLY A 57 -1.52 0.76 -1.71
C GLY A 57 -2.81 1.56 -1.64
N PHE A 58 -3.55 1.35 -0.56
CA PHE A 58 -4.81 2.03 -0.30
C PHE A 58 -5.09 2.09 1.21
N PRO A 59 -5.57 3.23 1.74
CA PRO A 59 -5.93 4.47 1.04
C PRO A 59 -4.74 5.33 0.60
N ALA A 60 -3.56 5.18 1.20
CA ALA A 60 -2.37 5.93 0.82
C ALA A 60 -1.39 5.00 0.09
N ALA A 61 -1.07 5.31 -1.16
CA ALA A 61 -0.05 4.57 -1.89
C ALA A 61 1.27 4.57 -1.10
N TYR A 62 1.83 3.37 -0.87
CA TYR A 62 3.05 3.16 -0.08
C TYR A 62 4.15 2.44 -0.86
N LEU A 63 3.87 1.93 -2.06
CA LEU A 63 4.86 1.31 -2.94
C LEU A 63 4.83 1.99 -4.30
N PHE A 64 6.00 2.42 -4.78
CA PHE A 64 6.14 3.23 -5.99
C PHE A 64 7.18 2.59 -6.89
N ASP A 65 6.78 2.33 -8.13
CA ASP A 65 7.66 1.80 -9.19
C ASP A 65 8.90 2.70 -9.34
N ALA A 66 10.08 2.09 -9.24
CA ALA A 66 11.36 2.77 -9.36
C ALA A 66 11.90 2.61 -10.80
N PRO A 67 11.82 3.65 -11.65
CA PRO A 67 12.24 3.54 -13.04
C PRO A 67 13.74 3.24 -13.15
N GLY A 68 14.10 2.32 -14.05
CA GLY A 68 15.48 1.93 -14.32
C GLY A 68 16.06 0.87 -13.38
N ILE A 69 15.30 0.42 -12.37
CA ILE A 69 15.70 -0.70 -11.49
C ILE A 69 14.80 -1.91 -11.74
N SER A 70 13.47 -1.74 -11.77
CA SER A 70 12.51 -2.83 -12.02
C SER A 70 11.89 -2.78 -13.42
N VAL A 71 11.14 -3.84 -13.76
CA VAL A 71 10.33 -3.91 -14.98
C VAL A 71 9.27 -2.83 -14.92
N GLU A 72 9.19 -2.00 -15.97
CA GLU A 72 8.20 -0.91 -16.01
C GLU A 72 6.79 -1.42 -15.68
N ARG A 73 6.07 -0.71 -14.81
CA ARG A 73 4.68 -1.00 -14.45
C ARG A 73 4.48 -2.34 -13.73
N GLN A 74 5.48 -2.80 -13.00
CA GLN A 74 5.34 -3.94 -12.11
C GLN A 74 5.77 -3.54 -10.70
N LEU A 75 4.91 -3.80 -9.71
CA LEU A 75 5.22 -3.50 -8.32
C LEU A 75 5.90 -4.69 -7.63
N SER A 76 7.08 -4.47 -7.05
CA SER A 76 7.89 -5.48 -6.38
C SER A 76 8.40 -4.98 -5.03
N PHE A 77 8.07 -5.70 -3.96
CA PHE A 77 8.62 -5.43 -2.64
C PHE A 77 10.13 -5.74 -2.61
N GLY A 78 10.96 -4.70 -2.62
CA GLY A 78 12.42 -4.79 -2.49
C GLY A 78 13.19 -4.07 -3.59
N GLU A 79 12.63 -4.00 -4.79
CA GLU A 79 13.16 -3.18 -5.89
C GLU A 79 12.56 -1.78 -5.87
N ASP A 80 11.27 -1.71 -5.55
CA ASP A 80 10.51 -0.47 -5.55
C ASP A 80 10.63 0.32 -4.27
N ARG A 81 10.29 1.60 -4.39
CA ARG A 81 10.42 2.55 -3.30
C ARG A 81 9.26 2.39 -2.33
N LEU A 82 9.57 1.85 -1.15
CA LEU A 82 8.61 1.70 -0.05
C LEU A 82 8.59 2.94 0.85
N PHE A 83 7.41 3.54 0.99
CA PHE A 83 7.14 4.63 1.92
C PHE A 83 6.54 4.07 3.21
N ALA A 84 7.41 3.74 4.16
CA ALA A 84 7.01 3.14 5.43
C ALA A 84 5.94 3.95 6.18
N GLY A 85 5.98 5.29 6.11
CA GLY A 85 4.98 6.15 6.72
C GLY A 85 3.56 5.95 6.16
N ALA A 86 3.45 5.82 4.83
CA ALA A 86 2.17 5.56 4.17
C ALA A 86 1.65 4.15 4.48
N LEU A 87 2.55 3.15 4.50
CA LEU A 87 2.18 1.78 4.90
C LEU A 87 1.65 1.74 6.34
N MET A 88 2.27 2.44 7.28
CA MET A 88 1.81 2.50 8.67
C MET A 88 0.44 3.19 8.79
N LEU A 89 0.19 4.21 7.97
CA LEU A 89 -1.12 4.87 7.91
C LEU A 89 -2.20 3.91 7.40
N ASP A 90 -1.92 3.14 6.36
CA ASP A 90 -2.84 2.14 5.82
C ASP A 90 -3.11 1.02 6.83
N ILE A 91 -2.08 0.52 7.53
CA ILE A 91 -2.24 -0.45 8.62
C ILE A 91 -3.16 0.11 9.71
N ALA A 92 -2.93 1.36 10.14
CA ALA A 92 -3.75 2.00 11.16
C ALA A 92 -5.21 2.19 10.69
N PHE A 93 -5.41 2.54 9.42
CA PHE A 93 -6.72 2.69 8.80
C PHE A 93 -7.49 1.37 8.77
N TYR A 94 -6.88 0.29 8.26
CA TYR A 94 -7.51 -1.03 8.25
C TYR A 94 -7.73 -1.56 9.66
N PHE A 95 -6.83 -1.28 10.60
CA PHE A 95 -7.00 -1.66 12.00
C PHE A 95 -8.23 -1.00 12.62
N ALA A 96 -8.44 0.30 12.38
CA ALA A 96 -9.64 1.01 12.83
C ALA A 96 -10.92 0.40 12.22
N ILE A 97 -10.92 0.06 10.93
CA ILE A 97 -12.05 -0.60 10.26
C ILE A 97 -12.35 -1.97 10.90
N VAL A 98 -11.32 -2.81 11.09
CA VAL A 98 -11.48 -4.14 11.69
C VAL A 98 -12.05 -4.04 13.11
N LEU A 99 -11.55 -3.10 13.92
CA LEU A 99 -12.08 -2.87 15.26
C LEU A 99 -13.54 -2.42 15.23
N LEU A 100 -13.89 -1.48 14.34
CA LEU A 100 -15.26 -1.01 14.19
C LEU A 100 -16.21 -2.14 13.80
N VAL A 101 -15.84 -2.95 12.81
CA VAL A 101 -16.64 -4.11 12.36
C VAL A 101 -16.80 -5.13 13.48
N ALA A 102 -15.73 -5.39 14.25
CA ALA A 102 -15.78 -6.30 15.38
C ALA A 102 -16.74 -5.80 16.48
N GLN A 103 -16.76 -4.49 16.76
CA GLN A 103 -17.67 -3.87 17.72
C GLN A 103 -19.12 -3.94 17.25
N LEU A 104 -19.39 -3.61 15.98
CA LEU A 104 -20.74 -3.66 15.39
C LEU A 104 -21.31 -5.09 15.41
N ARG A 105 -20.49 -6.10 15.13
CA ARG A 105 -20.91 -7.50 15.28
C ARG A 105 -21.24 -7.85 16.73
N HIS A 106 -20.54 -7.29 17.69
CA HIS A 106 -20.84 -7.55 19.10
C HIS A 106 -22.15 -6.88 19.55
N ALA A 107 -22.44 -5.67 19.06
CA ALA A 107 -23.66 -4.92 19.38
C ALA A 107 -24.92 -5.55 18.78
N ARG A 108 -24.81 -6.23 17.63
CA ARG A 108 -25.95 -6.88 16.95
C ARG A 108 -26.40 -8.22 17.57
N TRP A 109 -25.61 -8.76 18.50
CA TRP A 109 -25.88 -10.06 19.15
C TRP A 109 -26.38 -9.91 20.61
N TRP A 110 -26.81 -8.70 20.97
CA TRP A 110 -27.56 -8.37 22.19
C TRP A 110 -28.92 -7.82 21.79
#